data_AF-A0A9E5MT07-F1
#
_entry.id   AF-A0A9E5MT07-F1
#
_cell.length_a   1.000
_cell.length_b   1.000
_cell.length_c   1.000
_cell.angle_alpha   90.00
_cell.angle_beta   90.00
_cell.angle_gamma   90.00
#
_symmetry.space_group_name_H-M   'P 1'
#
loop_
_entity.id
_entity.type
_entity.pdbx_description
1 polymer ?
#
loop_
_entity_poly.entity_id
_entity_poly.type
_entity_poly.pdbx_seq_one_letter_code
_entity_poly.pdbx_strand_id
1 'polypeptide(L)'
;MHSRDTDRQDQEILELLKDYPMPTADAGFYDQALARATHEGTKRQRNRWMLTGFGAAIAAAVAAWMIGGLLLNDPQLPDAGSTIPGVTIAMEEPRTVNLVFASATALDSATLTVTLPDGIELDGFPGQREISWTTSLKEGRNFLPLTLVALTPAGGELLARLEHDDRDRTFRLRLDVT
;
A
#
# COMPACT_ATOMS: atom_id res chain seq x y z
N MET A 1 -53.04 -25.80 41.50
CA MET A 1 -54.34 -25.17 41.85
C MET A 1 -54.53 -23.78 41.22
N HIS A 2 -53.52 -23.20 40.54
CA HIS A 2 -53.55 -21.83 39.98
C HIS A 2 -54.16 -21.69 38.57
N SER A 3 -54.09 -22.70 37.70
CA SER A 3 -54.55 -22.57 36.29
C SER A 3 -56.06 -22.52 36.12
N ARG A 4 -56.83 -23.07 37.07
CA ARG A 4 -58.30 -23.10 37.00
C ARG A 4 -58.96 -21.75 37.23
N ASP A 5 -58.27 -20.83 37.89
CA ASP A 5 -58.80 -19.48 38.15
C ASP A 5 -58.59 -18.56 36.94
N THR A 6 -57.48 -18.71 36.20
CA THR A 6 -57.23 -17.96 34.97
C THR A 6 -58.23 -18.31 33.87
N ASP A 7 -58.50 -19.60 33.67
CA ASP A 7 -59.47 -20.06 32.66
C ASP A 7 -60.90 -19.54 32.94
N ARG A 8 -61.27 -19.39 34.22
CA ARG A 8 -62.56 -18.85 34.63
C ARG A 8 -62.64 -17.34 34.40
N GLN A 9 -61.57 -16.62 34.73
CA GLN A 9 -61.46 -15.18 34.50
C GLN A 9 -61.54 -14.83 33.00
N ASP A 10 -60.87 -15.60 32.15
CA ASP A 10 -60.91 -15.40 30.70
C ASP A 10 -62.31 -15.65 30.12
N GLN A 11 -63.04 -16.64 30.65
CA GLN A 11 -64.42 -16.90 30.24
C GLN A 11 -65.39 -15.80 30.67
N GLU A 12 -65.25 -15.28 31.89
CA GLU A 12 -66.05 -14.15 32.39
C GLU A 12 -65.78 -12.87 31.58
N ILE A 13 -64.52 -12.62 31.22
CA ILE A 13 -64.14 -11.47 30.37
C ILE A 13 -64.76 -11.61 28.97
N LEU A 14 -64.71 -12.81 28.38
CA LEU A 14 -65.31 -13.07 27.07
C LEU A 14 -66.84 -12.95 27.08
N GLU A 15 -67.52 -13.32 28.17
CA GLU A 15 -68.95 -13.06 28.32
C GLU A 15 -69.25 -11.56 28.40
N LEU A 16 -68.47 -10.80 29.17
CA LEU A 16 -68.62 -9.35 29.27
C LEU A 16 -68.36 -8.61 27.95
N LEU A 17 -67.44 -9.13 27.12
CA LEU A 17 -67.12 -8.57 25.81
C LEU A 17 -68.17 -8.89 24.73
N LYS A 18 -68.93 -9.98 24.87
CA LYS A 18 -70.01 -10.33 23.92
C LYS A 18 -71.15 -9.31 23.92
N ASP A 19 -71.44 -8.73 25.08
CA ASP A 19 -72.48 -7.70 25.23
C ASP A 19 -71.97 -6.28 24.95
N TYR A 20 -70.69 -6.12 24.59
CA TYR A 20 -70.15 -4.82 24.25
C TYR A 20 -70.64 -4.40 22.86
N PRO A 21 -71.43 -3.31 22.74
CA PRO A 21 -71.95 -2.87 21.45
C PRO A 21 -70.77 -2.41 20.57
N MET A 22 -70.50 -3.17 19.52
CA MET A 22 -69.48 -2.80 18.54
C MET A 22 -69.99 -1.59 17.73
N PRO A 23 -69.29 -0.44 17.73
CA PRO A 23 -69.70 0.68 16.90
C PRO A 23 -69.61 0.24 15.44
N THR A 24 -70.73 0.29 14.72
CA THR A 24 -70.76 0.00 13.29
C THR A 24 -69.87 1.04 12.59
N ALA A 25 -68.89 0.57 11.81
CA ALA A 25 -67.97 1.47 11.12
C ALA A 25 -68.75 2.47 10.25
N ASP A 26 -68.48 3.76 10.43
CA ASP A 26 -69.10 4.84 9.64
C ASP A 26 -68.71 4.68 8.16
N ALA A 27 -69.62 4.99 7.24
CA ALA A 27 -69.52 4.70 5.81
C ALA A 27 -68.27 5.33 5.15
N GLY A 28 -67.71 6.39 5.74
CA GLY A 28 -66.49 7.06 5.28
C GLY A 28 -65.16 6.47 5.77
N PHE A 29 -65.19 5.49 6.68
CA PHE A 29 -63.96 4.90 7.26
C PHE A 29 -63.12 4.17 6.21
N TYR A 30 -63.77 3.41 5.33
CA TYR A 30 -63.08 2.64 4.28
C TYR A 30 -62.44 3.57 3.23
N ASP A 31 -63.11 4.66 2.86
CA ASP A 31 -62.58 5.65 1.93
C ASP A 31 -61.38 6.40 2.53
N GLN A 32 -61.44 6.75 3.82
CA GLN A 32 -60.29 7.36 4.51
C GLN A 32 -59.12 6.39 4.68
N ALA A 33 -59.37 5.10 4.94
CA ALA A 33 -58.32 4.09 5.03
C ALA A 33 -57.63 3.88 3.68
N LEU A 34 -58.39 3.83 2.58
CA LEU A 34 -57.85 3.67 1.22
C LEU A 34 -57.08 4.91 0.76
N ALA A 35 -57.61 6.11 1.03
CA ALA A 35 -56.94 7.38 0.73
C ALA A 35 -55.61 7.52 1.51
N ARG A 36 -55.56 7.01 2.75
CA ARG A 36 -54.34 7.06 3.56
C ARG A 36 -53.30 6.04 3.10
N ALA A 37 -53.72 4.86 2.66
CA ALA A 37 -52.84 3.83 2.12
C ALA A 37 -52.20 4.24 0.78
N THR A 38 -52.93 4.97 -0.06
CA THR A 38 -52.41 5.46 -1.35
C THR A 38 -51.43 6.63 -1.20
N HIS A 39 -51.56 7.44 -0.15
CA HIS A 39 -50.67 8.58 0.09
C HIS A 39 -49.31 8.24 0.73
N GLU A 40 -49.13 7.07 1.34
CA GLU A 40 -47.85 6.66 1.96
C GLU A 40 -46.81 6.13 0.95
N GLY A 41 -47.22 5.77 -0.26
CA GLY A 41 -46.34 5.20 -1.29
C GLY A 41 -45.35 6.18 -1.94
N THR A 42 -45.53 7.50 -1.79
CA THR A 42 -44.78 8.49 -2.60
C THR A 42 -43.61 9.15 -1.87
N LYS A 43 -43.53 9.06 -0.54
CA LYS A 43 -42.45 9.72 0.23
C LYS A 43 -41.15 8.90 0.28
N ARG A 44 -41.20 7.58 0.10
CA ARG A 44 -40.04 6.69 0.28
C ARG A 44 -39.12 6.61 -0.95
N GLN A 45 -39.63 6.93 -2.15
CA GLN A 45 -38.86 6.82 -3.40
C GLN A 45 -37.92 8.02 -3.63
N ARG A 46 -38.29 9.22 -3.19
CA ARG A 46 -37.49 10.45 -3.43
C ARG A 46 -36.20 10.50 -2.63
N ASN A 47 -36.14 9.83 -1.47
CA ASN A 47 -34.95 9.85 -0.61
C ASN A 47 -33.87 8.84 -1.04
N ARG A 48 -34.22 7.83 -1.87
CA ARG A 48 -33.26 6.82 -2.33
C ARG A 48 -32.32 7.36 -3.42
N TRP A 49 -32.73 8.39 -4.16
CA TRP A 49 -31.89 9.07 -5.15
C TRP A 49 -30.96 10.14 -4.55
N MET A 50 -31.27 10.65 -3.35
CA MET A 50 -30.41 11.61 -2.66
C MET A 50 -29.23 10.93 -1.94
N LEU A 51 -29.39 9.65 -1.56
CA LEU A 51 -28.33 8.85 -0.90
C LEU A 51 -27.19 8.44 -1.87
N THR A 52 -27.44 8.39 -3.18
CA THR A 52 -26.39 8.15 -4.19
C THR A 52 -25.52 9.37 -4.47
N GLY A 53 -25.91 10.57 -4.04
CA GLY A 53 -25.16 11.81 -4.31
C GLY A 53 -24.06 12.13 -3.29
N PHE A 54 -24.25 11.79 -2.01
CA PHE A 54 -23.31 12.17 -0.94
C PHE A 54 -22.30 11.08 -0.53
N GLY A 55 -22.53 9.81 -0.87
CA GLY A 55 -21.58 8.73 -0.59
C GLY A 55 -20.33 8.71 -1.48
N ALA A 56 -20.38 9.40 -2.63
CA ALA A 56 -19.31 9.38 -3.63
C ALA A 56 -18.05 10.17 -3.20
N ALA A 57 -18.18 11.22 -2.37
CA ALA A 57 -17.05 12.08 -2.02
C ALA A 57 -16.04 11.42 -1.06
N ILE A 58 -16.51 10.59 -0.11
CA ILE A 58 -15.63 9.91 0.85
C ILE A 58 -14.92 8.72 0.19
N ALA A 59 -15.64 7.94 -0.63
CA ALA A 59 -15.04 6.84 -1.38
C ALA A 59 -14.00 7.33 -2.41
N ALA A 60 -14.26 8.46 -3.07
CA ALA A 60 -13.29 9.08 -3.98
C ALA A 60 -12.03 9.56 -3.25
N ALA A 61 -12.14 10.09 -2.02
CA ALA A 61 -10.98 10.50 -1.23
C ALA A 61 -10.11 9.30 -0.80
N VAL A 62 -10.72 8.19 -0.37
CA VAL A 62 -9.98 6.96 0.01
C VAL A 62 -9.38 6.29 -1.23
N ALA A 63 -10.10 6.23 -2.35
CA ALA A 63 -9.57 5.72 -3.61
C ALA A 63 -8.44 6.61 -4.15
N ALA A 64 -8.58 7.94 -4.09
CA ALA A 64 -7.52 8.88 -4.46
C ALA A 64 -6.32 8.80 -3.52
N TRP A 65 -6.50 8.50 -2.22
CA TRP A 65 -5.41 8.27 -1.28
C TRP A 65 -4.70 6.93 -1.51
N MET A 66 -5.42 5.86 -1.86
CA MET A 66 -4.82 4.58 -2.23
C MET A 66 -4.07 4.64 -3.56
N ILE A 67 -4.62 5.34 -4.56
CA ILE A 67 -3.98 5.56 -5.86
C ILE A 67 -2.82 6.55 -5.73
N GLY A 68 -3.01 7.64 -4.98
CA GLY A 68 -1.97 8.62 -4.67
C GLY A 68 -0.85 8.03 -3.82
N GLY A 69 -1.17 7.18 -2.85
CA GLY A 69 -0.19 6.47 -2.03
C GLY A 69 0.63 5.44 -2.81
N LEU A 70 0.11 4.91 -3.92
CA LEU A 70 0.86 4.02 -4.82
C LEU A 70 1.70 4.81 -5.85
N LEU A 71 1.22 5.97 -6.31
CA LEU A 71 1.94 6.87 -7.23
C LEU A 71 3.01 7.74 -6.52
N LEU A 72 2.83 8.05 -5.23
CA LEU A 72 3.81 8.76 -4.38
C LEU A 72 4.84 7.80 -3.75
N ASN A 73 4.60 6.49 -3.83
CA ASN A 73 5.59 5.45 -3.56
C ASN A 73 6.38 5.11 -4.83
N ASP A 74 6.61 6.13 -5.66
CA ASP A 74 7.68 6.06 -6.65
C ASP A 74 8.96 5.77 -5.85
N PRO A 75 9.66 4.64 -6.09
CA PRO A 75 10.92 4.36 -5.42
C PRO A 75 11.88 5.47 -5.84
N GLN A 76 11.97 6.52 -5.01
CA GLN A 76 12.71 7.76 -5.26
C GLN A 76 13.82 7.52 -6.28
N LEU A 77 13.54 7.84 -7.56
CA LEU A 77 14.63 7.99 -8.50
C LEU A 77 15.53 9.06 -7.87
N PRO A 78 16.82 8.77 -7.64
CA PRO A 78 17.69 9.73 -6.99
C PRO A 78 17.58 11.04 -7.75
N ASP A 79 17.27 12.11 -7.03
CA ASP A 79 17.23 13.48 -7.54
C ASP A 79 18.40 13.66 -8.52
N ALA A 80 18.12 14.17 -9.72
CA ALA A 80 19.11 14.43 -10.77
C ALA A 80 20.13 15.54 -10.39
N GLY A 81 20.20 15.89 -9.10
CA GLY A 81 21.23 16.71 -8.47
C GLY A 81 21.98 16.01 -7.33
N SER A 82 21.80 14.69 -7.14
CA SER A 82 22.56 13.92 -6.14
C SER A 82 24.04 13.99 -6.51
N THR A 83 24.81 14.76 -5.74
CA THR A 83 26.27 14.87 -5.88
C THR A 83 26.83 13.46 -5.78
N ILE A 84 27.24 12.87 -6.91
CA ILE A 84 27.81 11.54 -6.95
C ILE A 84 29.06 11.57 -6.05
N PRO A 85 29.13 10.73 -5.01
CA PRO A 85 30.28 10.71 -4.12
C PRO A 85 31.55 10.42 -4.93
N GLY A 86 32.58 11.26 -4.76
CA GLY A 86 33.89 11.12 -5.40
C GLY A 86 34.86 10.38 -4.50
N VAL A 87 35.65 9.45 -5.07
CA VAL A 87 36.69 8.68 -4.38
C VAL A 87 37.98 8.76 -5.20
N THR A 88 39.04 9.28 -4.58
CA THR A 88 40.34 9.50 -5.22
C THR A 88 41.30 8.32 -5.05
N ILE A 89 41.49 7.48 -6.07
CA ILE A 89 42.36 6.30 -6.04
C ILE A 89 43.77 6.68 -6.52
N ALA A 90 44.81 6.16 -5.87
CA ALA A 90 46.18 6.31 -6.35
C ALA A 90 46.49 5.26 -7.43
N MET A 91 47.29 5.63 -8.43
CA MET A 91 47.66 4.73 -9.52
C MET A 91 48.42 3.49 -9.01
N GLU A 92 48.08 2.32 -9.53
CA GLU A 92 48.69 1.02 -9.19
C GLU A 92 48.60 0.61 -7.70
N GLU A 93 47.84 1.34 -6.89
CA GLU A 93 47.66 1.05 -5.47
C GLU A 93 46.25 0.48 -5.19
N PRO A 94 46.14 -0.73 -4.59
CA PRO A 94 44.85 -1.29 -4.21
C PRO A 94 44.15 -0.43 -3.15
N ARG A 95 42.94 0.04 -3.47
CA ARG A 95 42.10 0.82 -2.55
C ARG A 95 40.76 0.14 -2.30
N THR A 96 40.47 -0.14 -1.04
CA THR A 96 39.17 -0.68 -0.63
C THR A 96 38.12 0.43 -0.52
N VAL A 97 37.11 0.36 -1.36
CA VAL A 97 35.91 1.21 -1.35
C VAL A 97 34.77 0.44 -0.71
N ASN A 98 34.16 1.02 0.33
CA ASN A 98 33.02 0.41 1.01
C ASN A 98 31.71 0.91 0.42
N LEU A 99 31.00 0.05 -0.30
CA LEU A 99 29.65 0.33 -0.74
C LEU A 99 28.68 0.05 0.41
N VAL A 100 27.85 1.04 0.75
CA VAL A 100 26.88 0.92 1.85
C VAL A 100 25.49 0.72 1.29
N PHE A 101 24.90 -0.45 1.56
CA PHE A 101 23.54 -0.80 1.15
C PHE A 101 22.63 -0.87 2.37
N ALA A 102 21.62 -0.01 2.41
CA ALA A 102 20.56 -0.07 3.42
C ALA A 102 19.40 -0.93 2.89
N SER A 103 19.12 -2.05 3.56
CA SER A 103 17.99 -2.92 3.25
C SER A 103 16.94 -2.86 4.35
N ALA A 104 15.66 -2.78 3.96
CA ALA A 104 14.54 -2.77 4.90
C ALA A 104 14.21 -4.17 5.45
N THR A 105 14.65 -5.23 4.77
CA THR A 105 14.47 -6.64 5.16
C THR A 105 15.77 -7.40 4.91
N ALA A 106 15.96 -8.55 5.55
CA ALA A 106 17.01 -9.46 5.11
C ALA A 106 16.73 -9.93 3.67
N LEU A 107 17.76 -9.95 2.83
CA LEU A 107 17.70 -10.39 1.44
C LEU A 107 18.66 -11.55 1.27
N ASP A 108 18.13 -12.71 0.95
CA ASP A 108 18.91 -13.92 0.69
C ASP A 108 19.10 -14.07 -0.81
N SER A 109 20.34 -14.26 -1.27
CA SER A 109 20.65 -14.44 -2.70
C SER A 109 20.39 -13.22 -3.60
N ALA A 110 20.69 -12.01 -3.11
CA ALA A 110 20.68 -10.80 -3.94
C ALA A 110 21.83 -10.84 -4.97
N THR A 111 21.54 -10.43 -6.21
CA THR A 111 22.54 -10.35 -7.27
C THR A 111 23.14 -8.95 -7.30
N LEU A 112 24.44 -8.83 -7.04
CA LEU A 112 25.18 -7.59 -7.16
C LEU A 112 25.98 -7.61 -8.48
N THR A 113 25.69 -6.64 -9.34
CA THR A 113 26.40 -6.39 -10.59
C THR A 113 27.16 -5.09 -10.48
N VAL A 114 28.49 -5.15 -10.64
CA VAL A 114 29.37 -3.97 -10.63
C VAL A 114 29.93 -3.75 -12.01
N THR A 115 29.72 -2.54 -12.54
CA THR A 115 30.29 -2.04 -13.79
C THR A 115 31.37 -1.03 -13.48
N LEU A 116 32.59 -1.34 -13.92
CA LEU A 116 33.80 -0.54 -13.72
C LEU A 116 34.06 0.36 -14.94
N PRO A 117 34.61 1.57 -14.72
CA PRO A 117 35.07 2.43 -15.80
C PRO A 117 36.35 1.88 -16.46
N ASP A 118 36.70 2.44 -17.61
CA ASP A 118 37.94 2.11 -18.30
C ASP A 118 39.17 2.37 -17.42
N GLY A 119 40.10 1.42 -17.37
CA GLY A 119 41.36 1.57 -16.66
C GLY A 119 41.28 1.43 -15.14
N ILE A 120 40.17 0.92 -14.60
CA ILE A 120 40.04 0.51 -13.20
C ILE A 120 39.64 -0.97 -13.16
N GLU A 121 40.31 -1.76 -12.33
CA GLU A 121 40.04 -3.18 -12.13
C GLU A 121 39.60 -3.48 -10.70
N LEU A 122 38.83 -4.56 -10.54
CA LEU A 122 38.50 -5.13 -9.24
C LEU A 122 39.50 -6.24 -8.93
N ASP A 123 40.08 -6.20 -7.73
CA ASP A 123 40.98 -7.23 -7.25
C ASP A 123 40.31 -8.62 -7.28
N GLY A 124 40.98 -9.61 -7.85
CA GLY A 124 40.44 -10.94 -8.11
C GLY A 124 39.65 -11.12 -9.42
N PHE A 125 39.33 -10.03 -10.14
CA PHE A 125 38.63 -10.07 -11.42
C PHE A 125 39.35 -9.23 -12.50
N PRO A 126 40.60 -9.58 -12.88
CA PRO A 126 41.38 -8.82 -13.85
C PRO A 126 40.73 -8.83 -15.24
N GLY A 127 40.76 -7.69 -15.93
CA GLY A 127 40.19 -7.51 -17.26
C GLY A 127 38.67 -7.59 -17.35
N GLN A 128 37.96 -7.74 -16.22
CA GLN A 128 36.49 -7.79 -16.20
C GLN A 128 35.93 -6.41 -15.87
N ARG A 129 35.08 -5.89 -16.76
CA ARG A 129 34.40 -4.60 -16.57
C ARG A 129 33.07 -4.74 -15.88
N GLU A 130 32.40 -5.86 -16.08
CA GLU A 130 31.12 -6.16 -15.48
C GLU A 130 31.25 -7.47 -14.72
N ILE A 131 31.11 -7.39 -13.40
CA ILE A 131 31.22 -8.54 -12.51
C ILE A 131 29.87 -8.69 -11.82
N SER A 132 29.28 -9.88 -11.91
CA SER A 132 28.00 -10.20 -11.28
C SER A 132 28.15 -11.40 -10.35
N TRP A 133 27.74 -11.22 -9.09
CA TRP A 133 27.80 -12.28 -8.09
C TRP A 133 26.61 -12.22 -7.13
N THR A 134 26.32 -13.36 -6.51
CA THR A 134 25.26 -13.47 -5.52
C THR A 134 25.81 -13.21 -4.12
N THR A 135 25.10 -12.38 -3.35
CA THR A 135 25.43 -12.04 -1.96
C THR A 135 24.17 -12.01 -1.09
N SER A 136 24.32 -12.15 0.22
CA SER A 136 23.22 -12.01 1.18
C SER A 136 23.37 -10.72 1.96
N LEU A 137 22.26 -10.02 2.17
CA LEU A 137 22.21 -8.77 2.91
C LEU A 137 21.35 -8.94 4.15
N LYS A 138 21.84 -8.42 5.27
CA LYS A 138 21.08 -8.37 6.51
C LYS A 138 20.11 -7.19 6.48
N GLU A 139 19.09 -7.25 7.32
CA GLU A 139 18.25 -6.07 7.58
C GLU A 139 19.12 -4.93 8.15
N GLY A 140 18.92 -3.71 7.66
CA GLY A 140 19.70 -2.53 8.03
C GLY A 140 20.84 -2.23 7.06
N ARG A 141 21.95 -1.68 7.58
CA ARG A 141 23.10 -1.24 6.77
C ARG A 141 24.11 -2.36 6.61
N ASN A 142 24.42 -2.69 5.35
CA ASN A 142 25.43 -3.65 4.95
C ASN A 142 26.60 -2.91 4.29
N PHE A 143 27.81 -3.37 4.56
CA PHE A 143 29.03 -2.84 3.98
C PHE A 143 29.60 -3.90 3.05
N LEU A 144 29.71 -3.57 1.77
CA LEU A 144 30.30 -4.43 0.75
C LEU A 144 31.65 -3.81 0.34
N PRO A 145 32.77 -4.30 0.89
CA PRO A 145 34.09 -3.81 0.52
C PRO A 145 34.46 -4.30 -0.89
N LEU A 146 34.87 -3.37 -1.75
CA LEU A 146 35.41 -3.64 -3.08
C LEU A 146 36.84 -3.10 -3.14
N THR A 147 37.81 -3.95 -3.42
CA THR A 147 39.21 -3.52 -3.59
C THR A 147 39.46 -3.19 -5.04
N LEU A 148 39.65 -1.91 -5.35
CA LEU A 148 39.85 -1.40 -6.71
C LEU A 148 41.31 -1.07 -6.95
N VAL A 149 41.80 -1.31 -8.16
CA VAL A 149 43.15 -0.97 -8.62
C VAL A 149 43.03 -0.09 -9.86
N ALA A 150 43.63 1.09 -9.82
CA ALA A 150 43.68 1.98 -10.99
C ALA A 150 44.88 1.63 -11.87
N LEU A 151 44.63 1.22 -13.10
CA LEU A 151 45.65 0.91 -14.12
C LEU A 151 45.99 2.12 -15.01
N THR A 152 45.09 3.10 -15.07
CA THR A 152 45.26 4.29 -15.90
C THR A 152 44.88 5.54 -15.12
N PRO A 153 45.39 6.72 -15.49
CA PRO A 153 44.98 8.00 -14.89
C PRO A 153 43.56 8.42 -15.30
N ALA A 154 42.89 7.65 -16.17
CA ALA A 154 41.51 7.89 -16.51
C ALA A 154 40.63 7.48 -15.33
N GLY A 155 40.08 8.46 -14.62
CA GLY A 155 38.96 8.25 -13.72
C GLY A 155 37.67 7.90 -14.48
N GLY A 156 36.59 7.67 -13.75
CA GLY A 156 35.29 7.39 -14.36
C GLY A 156 34.19 7.13 -13.35
N GLU A 157 33.06 6.61 -13.82
CA GLU A 157 31.92 6.30 -12.96
C GLU A 157 31.80 4.78 -12.77
N LEU A 158 31.78 4.35 -11.51
CA LEU A 158 31.46 2.99 -11.10
C LEU A 158 29.96 2.90 -10.84
N LEU A 159 29.32 1.91 -11.45
CA LEU A 159 27.92 1.59 -11.25
C LEU A 159 27.81 0.28 -10.50
N ALA A 160 27.08 0.25 -9.39
CA ALA A 160 26.78 -0.97 -8.66
C ALA A 160 25.26 -1.16 -8.61
N ARG A 161 24.75 -2.20 -9.25
CA ARG A 161 23.35 -2.57 -9.26
C ARG A 161 23.14 -3.78 -8.37
N LEU A 162 22.22 -3.65 -7.42
CA LEU A 162 21.77 -4.74 -6.56
C LEU A 162 20.33 -5.11 -6.95
N GLU A 163 20.11 -6.37 -7.28
CA GLU A 163 18.82 -6.90 -7.72
C GLU A 163 18.39 -8.05 -6.80
N HIS A 164 17.14 -8.01 -6.34
CA HIS A 164 16.54 -9.08 -5.55
C HIS A 164 15.03 -9.10 -5.79
N ASP A 165 14.51 -10.22 -6.28
CA ASP A 165 13.14 -10.37 -6.78
C ASP A 165 12.77 -9.24 -7.76
N ASP A 166 11.68 -8.51 -7.53
CA ASP A 166 11.22 -7.38 -8.35
C ASP A 166 11.79 -6.02 -7.90
N ARG A 167 12.89 -6.01 -7.14
CA ARG A 167 13.51 -4.77 -6.63
C ARG A 167 14.93 -4.62 -7.14
N ASP A 168 15.19 -3.49 -7.79
CA ASP A 168 16.52 -3.05 -8.16
C ASP A 168 16.95 -1.78 -7.40
N ARG A 169 18.23 -1.70 -7.05
CA ARG A 169 18.88 -0.52 -6.49
C ARG A 169 20.17 -0.26 -7.23
N THR A 170 20.30 0.91 -7.84
CA THR A 170 21.53 1.33 -8.51
C THR A 170 22.26 2.38 -7.69
N PHE A 171 23.54 2.16 -7.43
CA PHE A 171 24.46 3.08 -6.80
C PHE A 171 25.48 3.57 -7.83
N ARG A 172 25.82 4.85 -7.78
CA ARG A 172 26.81 5.47 -8.65
C ARG A 172 27.91 6.09 -7.81
N LEU A 173 29.14 5.88 -8.21
CA LEU A 173 30.32 6.43 -7.56
C LEU A 173 31.25 7.03 -8.61
N ARG A 174 31.78 8.22 -8.35
CA ARG A 174 32.81 8.82 -9.21
C ARG A 174 34.18 8.44 -8.66
N LEU A 175 35.03 7.92 -9.53
CA LEU A 175 36.39 7.54 -9.25
C LEU A 175 37.31 8.55 -9.94
N ASP A 176 38.11 9.24 -9.14
CA ASP A 176 39.17 10.13 -9.63
C ASP A 176 40.51 9.45 -9.39
N VAL A 177 41.46 9.55 -10.32
CA VAL A 177 42.80 8.97 -10.16
C VAL A 177 43.81 10.10 -9.96
N THR A 178 44.68 9.96 -8.96
CA THR A 178 45.75 10.93 -8.63
C THR A 178 47.12 10.29 -8.58
#